data_AF-A0A8J6TIP6-F1
#
_entry.id   AF-A0A8J6TIP6-F1
#
_cell.length_a   1.000
_cell.length_b   1.000
_cell.length_c   1.000
_cell.angle_alpha   90.00
_cell.angle_beta   90.00
_cell.angle_gamma   90.00
#
_symmetry.space_group_name_H-M   'P 1'
#
loop_
_entity.id
_entity.type
_entity.pdbx_description
1 polymer ?
#
loop_
_entity_poly.entity_id
_entity_poly.type
_entity_poly.pdbx_seq_one_letter_code
_entity_poly.pdbx_strand_id
1 'polypeptide(L)'
;MPDFSPELISGLIAFLLTVFVLSYLINDNFLFRAATYIFVGVSAGYVAAVAWHQVLAPQLLQPILSGSGDEKIRAYIALVLVFLLLLKAIPPLSKLGTPSMAFMVGVGAAIAIGGAVTGTLFPQTLAAINIFEFKVFEGIVMLLGTVSTLIYFQFSARRDDDGQYRRNPIFNFIAFIGRVFIAITFGVLFAGVYSAALTALIERIDFISTFTSTLKTLWLP
;
A
#
# COMPACT_ATOMS: atom_id res chain seq x y z
N MET A 1 -38.22 -7.30 24.89
CA MET A 1 -37.41 -8.35 24.24
C MET A 1 -36.11 -7.68 23.83
N PRO A 2 -34.94 -8.34 23.84
CA PRO A 2 -33.73 -7.72 23.31
C PRO A 2 -33.99 -7.44 21.82
N ASP A 3 -34.24 -6.19 21.47
CA ASP A 3 -34.38 -5.80 20.08
C ASP A 3 -33.03 -6.10 19.42
N PHE A 4 -33.05 -6.93 18.38
CA PHE A 4 -31.86 -7.24 17.58
C PHE A 4 -31.44 -5.97 16.85
N SER A 5 -30.75 -5.08 17.56
CA SER A 5 -30.24 -3.85 17.01
C SER A 5 -29.13 -4.19 15.99
N PRO A 6 -29.04 -3.46 14.86
CA PRO A 6 -27.94 -3.61 13.91
C PRO A 6 -26.55 -3.51 14.58
N GLU A 7 -26.45 -2.76 15.67
CA GLU A 7 -25.25 -2.61 16.51
C GLU A 7 -24.85 -3.91 17.20
N LEU A 8 -25.80 -4.69 17.73
CA LEU A 8 -25.50 -5.97 18.37
C LEU A 8 -25.04 -7.02 17.36
N ILE A 9 -25.65 -7.04 16.16
CA ILE A 9 -25.26 -7.95 15.07
C ILE A 9 -23.84 -7.62 14.58
N SER A 10 -23.58 -6.35 14.27
CA SER A 10 -22.25 -5.90 13.83
C SER A 10 -21.19 -6.09 14.91
N GLY A 11 -21.52 -5.85 16.17
CA GLY A 11 -20.66 -6.14 17.33
C GLY A 11 -20.32 -7.62 17.45
N LEU A 12 -21.30 -8.51 17.27
CA LEU A 12 -21.10 -9.96 17.35
C LEU A 12 -20.23 -10.48 16.20
N ILE A 13 -20.42 -9.96 14.98
CA ILE A 13 -19.55 -10.27 13.83
C ILE A 13 -18.12 -9.80 14.11
N ALA A 14 -17.94 -8.56 14.57
CA ALA A 14 -16.63 -8.00 14.91
C ALA A 14 -15.94 -8.80 16.03
N PHE A 15 -16.69 -9.23 17.05
CA PHE A 15 -16.20 -10.09 18.12
C PHE A 15 -15.69 -11.44 17.59
N LEU A 16 -16.51 -12.15 16.82
CA LEU A 16 -16.12 -13.44 16.24
C LEU A 16 -14.89 -13.32 15.34
N LEU A 17 -14.84 -12.31 14.47
CA LEU A 17 -13.69 -12.08 13.60
C LEU A 17 -12.43 -11.73 14.40
N THR A 18 -12.54 -10.94 15.47
CA THR A 18 -11.40 -10.61 16.33
C THR A 18 -10.86 -11.87 17.01
N VAL A 19 -11.74 -12.74 17.53
CA VAL A 19 -11.34 -14.03 18.12
C VAL A 19 -10.69 -14.95 17.08
N PHE A 20 -11.21 -15.00 15.85
CA PHE A 20 -10.63 -15.82 14.78
C PHE A 20 -9.22 -15.38 14.43
N VAL A 21 -8.99 -14.07 14.33
CA VAL A 21 -7.66 -13.50 14.07
C VAL A 21 -6.71 -13.77 15.24
N LEU A 22 -7.14 -13.53 16.48
CA LEU A 22 -6.31 -13.77 17.67
C LEU A 22 -6.00 -15.25 17.91
N SER A 23 -6.79 -16.18 17.38
CA SER A 23 -6.50 -17.63 17.46
C SER A 23 -5.13 -17.99 16.89
N TYR A 24 -4.57 -17.17 16.01
CA TYR A 24 -3.21 -17.35 15.48
C TYR A 24 -2.13 -17.37 16.57
N LEU A 25 -2.34 -16.65 17.69
CA LEU A 25 -1.40 -16.63 18.82
C LEU A 25 -1.22 -18.00 19.47
N ILE A 26 -2.21 -18.88 19.34
CA ILE A 26 -2.22 -20.21 19.95
C ILE A 26 -1.65 -21.24 18.95
N ASN A 27 -2.09 -21.21 17.68
CA ASN A 27 -1.53 -21.97 16.55
C ASN A 27 -2.21 -21.57 15.21
N ASP A 28 -1.74 -22.07 14.06
CA ASP A 28 -2.48 -22.02 12.77
C ASP A 28 -3.70 -22.96 12.83
N ASN A 29 -4.80 -22.44 13.39
CA ASN A 29 -6.05 -23.14 13.54
C ASN A 29 -7.01 -22.84 12.38
N PHE A 30 -8.01 -23.71 12.19
CA PHE A 30 -9.08 -23.52 11.20
C PHE A 30 -9.75 -22.13 11.28
N LEU A 31 -9.93 -21.59 12.50
CA LEU A 31 -10.56 -20.29 12.72
C LEU A 31 -9.75 -19.14 12.10
N PHE A 32 -8.43 -19.13 12.29
CA PHE A 32 -7.55 -18.11 11.69
C PHE A 32 -7.56 -18.20 10.16
N ARG A 33 -7.52 -19.43 9.63
CA ARG A 33 -7.57 -19.67 8.19
C ARG A 33 -8.91 -19.22 7.59
N ALA A 34 -10.03 -19.45 8.28
CA ALA A 34 -11.34 -18.94 7.89
C ALA A 34 -11.37 -17.41 7.83
N ALA A 35 -10.85 -16.72 8.87
CA ALA A 35 -10.74 -15.26 8.84
C ALA A 35 -9.90 -14.76 7.66
N THR A 36 -8.79 -15.43 7.35
CA THR A 36 -7.93 -15.07 6.22
C THR A 36 -8.65 -15.24 4.88
N TYR A 37 -9.37 -16.34 4.67
CA TYR A 37 -10.15 -16.54 3.45
C TYR A 37 -11.30 -15.55 3.30
N ILE A 38 -12.00 -15.23 4.39
CA ILE A 38 -13.03 -14.19 4.40
C ILE A 38 -12.40 -12.85 4.03
N PHE A 39 -11.27 -12.48 4.65
CA PHE A 39 -10.58 -11.22 4.39
C PHE A 39 -10.13 -11.09 2.92
N VAL A 40 -9.52 -12.14 2.37
CA VAL A 40 -9.11 -12.17 0.96
C VAL A 40 -10.32 -12.13 0.04
N GLY A 41 -11.38 -12.86 0.34
CA GLY A 41 -12.62 -12.88 -0.44
C GLY A 41 -13.32 -11.51 -0.46
N VAL A 42 -13.46 -10.86 0.70
CA VAL A 42 -14.04 -9.52 0.82
C VAL A 42 -13.19 -8.49 0.09
N SER A 43 -11.87 -8.58 0.21
CA SER A 43 -10.93 -7.68 -0.49
C SER A 43 -11.03 -7.85 -2.01
N ALA A 44 -11.03 -9.09 -2.51
CA ALA A 44 -11.22 -9.38 -3.94
C ALA A 44 -12.59 -8.90 -4.44
N GLY A 45 -13.64 -9.11 -3.65
CA GLY A 45 -15.00 -8.64 -3.95
C GLY A 45 -15.10 -7.11 -4.00
N TYR A 46 -14.47 -6.41 -3.05
CA TYR A 46 -14.41 -4.95 -3.06
C TYR A 46 -13.68 -4.42 -4.29
N VAL A 47 -12.51 -4.99 -4.62
CA VAL A 47 -11.76 -4.63 -5.83
C VAL A 47 -12.59 -4.90 -7.09
N ALA A 48 -13.31 -6.02 -7.16
CA ALA A 48 -14.20 -6.32 -8.28
C ALA A 48 -15.36 -5.32 -8.39
N ALA A 49 -15.97 -4.92 -7.27
CA ALA A 49 -17.03 -3.92 -7.24
C ALA A 49 -16.51 -2.54 -7.67
N VAL A 50 -15.33 -2.14 -7.20
CA VAL A 50 -14.65 -0.91 -7.63
C VAL A 50 -14.36 -0.95 -9.13
N ALA A 51 -13.81 -2.05 -9.64
CA ALA A 51 -13.55 -2.21 -11.07
C ALA A 51 -14.84 -2.14 -11.89
N TRP A 52 -15.93 -2.73 -11.41
CA TRP A 52 -17.23 -2.65 -12.07
C TRP A 52 -17.77 -1.21 -12.11
N HIS A 53 -17.87 -0.55 -10.95
CA HIS A 53 -18.53 0.73 -10.82
C HIS A 53 -17.69 1.92 -11.29
N GLN A 54 -16.36 1.84 -11.19
CA GLN A 54 -15.45 2.95 -11.53
C GLN A 54 -14.78 2.79 -12.89
N VAL A 55 -14.71 1.56 -13.43
CA VAL A 55 -14.00 1.28 -14.69
C VAL A 55 -14.94 0.68 -15.74
N LEU A 56 -15.43 -0.54 -15.56
CA LEU A 56 -16.15 -1.27 -16.60
C LEU A 56 -17.48 -0.60 -16.98
N ALA A 57 -18.32 -0.27 -16.01
CA ALA A 57 -19.61 0.36 -16.31
C ALA A 57 -19.44 1.76 -16.94
N PRO A 58 -18.69 2.71 -16.36
CA PRO A 58 -18.59 4.06 -16.91
C PRO A 58 -17.66 4.18 -18.12
N GLN A 59 -16.60 3.39 -18.25
CA GLN A 59 -15.61 3.55 -19.33
C GLN A 59 -15.85 2.61 -20.52
N LEU A 60 -16.56 1.49 -20.31
CA LEU A 60 -16.85 0.52 -21.37
C LEU A 60 -18.33 0.51 -21.74
N LEU A 61 -19.23 0.22 -20.79
CA LEU A 61 -20.64 -0.04 -21.08
C LEU A 61 -21.41 1.25 -21.43
N GLN A 62 -21.30 2.30 -20.61
CA GLN A 62 -22.02 3.56 -20.83
C GLN A 62 -21.69 4.23 -22.18
N PRO A 63 -20.41 4.36 -22.59
CA PRO A 63 -20.05 4.91 -23.90
C PRO A 63 -20.60 4.10 -25.07
N ILE A 64 -20.62 2.77 -24.98
CA ILE A 64 -21.12 1.90 -26.04
C ILE A 64 -22.64 2.09 -26.23
N LEU A 65 -23.39 2.16 -25.13
CA LEU A 65 -24.85 2.22 -25.16
C LEU A 65 -25.37 3.63 -25.52
N SER A 66 -24.83 4.67 -24.88
CA SER A 66 -25.38 6.03 -24.95
C SER A 66 -24.34 7.12 -25.24
N GLY A 67 -23.09 6.76 -25.49
CA GLY A 67 -22.03 7.71 -25.75
C GLY A 67 -22.11 8.37 -27.13
N SER A 68 -21.44 9.52 -27.22
CA SER A 68 -21.13 10.23 -28.46
C SER A 68 -20.23 9.39 -29.38
N GLY A 69 -20.06 9.80 -30.65
CA GLY A 69 -19.23 9.08 -31.62
C GLY A 69 -17.79 8.84 -31.14
N ASP A 70 -17.16 9.85 -30.55
CA ASP A 70 -15.78 9.77 -30.06
C ASP A 70 -15.65 8.88 -28.81
N GLU A 71 -16.64 8.91 -27.92
CA GLU A 71 -16.68 8.05 -26.74
C GLU A 71 -16.84 6.58 -27.11
N LYS A 72 -17.68 6.29 -28.12
CA LYS A 72 -17.85 4.94 -28.67
C LYS A 72 -16.54 4.41 -29.23
N ILE A 73 -15.80 5.21 -30.00
CA ILE A 73 -14.51 4.80 -30.58
C ILE A 73 -13.53 4.40 -29.48
N ARG A 74 -13.38 5.22 -28.43
CA ARG A 74 -12.48 4.89 -27.30
C ARG A 74 -12.89 3.61 -26.59
N ALA A 75 -14.19 3.41 -26.35
CA ALA A 75 -14.70 2.20 -25.71
C ALA A 75 -14.51 0.95 -26.58
N TYR A 76 -14.67 1.04 -27.90
CA TYR A 76 -14.38 -0.07 -28.81
C TYR A 76 -12.90 -0.43 -28.83
N ILE A 77 -11.99 0.56 -28.84
CA ILE A 77 -10.56 0.31 -28.72
C ILE A 77 -10.25 -0.43 -27.42
N ALA A 78 -10.80 0.04 -26.29
CA ALA A 78 -10.64 -0.62 -25.00
C ALA A 78 -11.20 -2.06 -25.01
N LEU A 79 -12.37 -2.27 -25.62
CA LEU A 79 -12.99 -3.59 -25.74
C LEU A 79 -12.13 -4.57 -26.55
N VAL A 80 -11.54 -4.11 -27.66
CA VAL A 80 -10.60 -4.91 -28.45
C VAL A 80 -9.36 -5.24 -27.63
N LEU A 81 -8.79 -4.29 -26.89
CA LEU A 81 -7.62 -4.54 -26.04
C LEU A 81 -7.91 -5.52 -24.90
N VAL A 82 -9.09 -5.45 -24.28
CA VAL A 82 -9.56 -6.42 -23.28
C VAL A 82 -9.70 -7.80 -23.91
N PHE A 83 -10.32 -7.89 -25.09
CA PHE A 83 -10.46 -9.16 -25.80
C PHE A 83 -9.09 -9.78 -26.15
N LEU A 84 -8.17 -8.99 -26.71
CA LEU A 84 -6.80 -9.43 -27.00
C LEU A 84 -6.07 -9.89 -25.72
N LEU A 85 -6.29 -9.22 -24.59
CA LEU A 85 -5.71 -9.62 -23.31
C LEU A 85 -6.22 -10.99 -22.87
N LEU A 86 -7.52 -11.26 -23.01
CA LEU A 86 -8.11 -12.57 -22.68
C LEU A 86 -7.52 -13.70 -23.52
N LEU A 87 -7.21 -13.45 -24.79
CA LEU A 87 -6.53 -14.42 -25.65
C LEU A 87 -5.15 -14.82 -25.14
N LYS A 88 -4.51 -13.99 -24.30
CA LYS A 88 -3.21 -14.33 -23.68
C LYS A 88 -3.28 -15.53 -22.74
N ALA A 89 -4.44 -15.79 -22.14
CA ALA A 89 -4.67 -16.95 -21.27
C ALA A 89 -4.65 -18.28 -22.04
N ILE A 90 -4.82 -18.24 -23.36
CA ILE A 90 -4.87 -19.43 -24.22
C ILE A 90 -3.49 -19.59 -24.90
N PRO A 91 -2.70 -20.65 -24.60
CA PRO A 91 -1.33 -20.80 -25.10
C PRO A 91 -1.13 -20.59 -26.61
N PRO A 92 -1.94 -21.18 -27.52
CA PRO A 92 -1.74 -20.99 -28.96
C PRO A 92 -2.04 -19.57 -29.47
N LEU A 93 -2.89 -18.81 -28.79
CA LEU A 93 -3.28 -17.44 -29.19
C LEU A 93 -2.51 -16.36 -28.41
N SER A 94 -1.57 -16.74 -27.55
CA SER A 94 -0.91 -15.82 -26.60
C SER A 94 -0.19 -14.64 -27.27
N LYS A 95 0.28 -14.82 -28.51
CA LYS A 95 0.93 -13.76 -29.30
C LYS A 95 -0.02 -12.59 -29.58
N LEU A 96 -1.31 -12.84 -29.79
CA LEU A 96 -2.32 -11.82 -30.08
C LEU A 96 -2.59 -10.90 -28.89
N GLY A 97 -2.36 -11.36 -27.66
CA GLY A 97 -2.46 -10.54 -26.45
C GLY A 97 -1.23 -9.70 -26.13
N THR A 98 -0.14 -9.83 -26.90
CA THR A 98 1.11 -9.08 -26.66
C THR A 98 0.95 -7.57 -26.76
N PRO A 99 0.24 -7.00 -27.75
CA PRO A 99 0.02 -5.55 -27.83
C PRO A 99 -0.73 -5.01 -26.61
N SER A 100 -1.74 -5.72 -26.12
CA SER A 100 -2.50 -5.32 -24.93
C SER A 100 -1.63 -5.33 -23.67
N MET A 101 -0.80 -6.36 -23.49
CA MET A 101 0.19 -6.38 -22.40
C MET A 101 1.24 -5.28 -22.52
N ALA A 102 1.75 -5.03 -23.73
CA ALA A 102 2.74 -3.98 -23.95
C ALA A 102 2.16 -2.60 -23.61
N PHE A 103 0.90 -2.34 -24.00
CA PHE A 103 0.18 -1.13 -23.62
C PHE A 103 0.00 -1.04 -22.10
N MET A 104 -0.46 -2.11 -21.44
CA MET A 104 -0.66 -2.13 -19.99
C MET A 104 0.64 -1.89 -19.21
N VAL A 105 1.76 -2.50 -19.65
CA VAL A 105 3.08 -2.28 -19.04
C VAL A 105 3.59 -0.85 -19.31
N GLY A 106 3.42 -0.33 -20.52
CA GLY A 106 3.82 1.04 -20.86
C GLY A 106 3.07 2.09 -20.04
N VAL A 107 1.75 1.95 -19.95
CA VAL A 107 0.90 2.81 -19.09
C VAL A 107 1.27 2.63 -17.61
N GLY A 108 1.45 1.40 -17.15
CA GLY A 108 1.87 1.12 -15.78
C GLY A 108 3.22 1.76 -15.42
N ALA A 109 4.20 1.69 -16.32
CA ALA A 109 5.49 2.34 -16.15
C ALA A 109 5.35 3.87 -16.14
N ALA A 110 4.55 4.44 -17.05
CA ALA A 110 4.29 5.88 -17.08
C ALA A 110 3.60 6.37 -15.80
N ILE A 111 2.59 5.64 -15.29
CA ILE A 111 1.90 5.96 -14.03
C ILE A 111 2.85 5.81 -12.85
N ALA A 112 3.69 4.76 -12.81
CA ALA A 112 4.65 4.56 -11.72
C ALA A 112 5.70 5.67 -11.68
N ILE A 113 6.31 6.01 -12.82
CA ILE A 113 7.31 7.09 -12.92
C ILE A 113 6.64 8.44 -12.64
N GLY A 114 5.52 8.73 -13.30
CA GLY A 114 4.78 9.97 -13.12
C GLY A 114 4.33 10.15 -11.67
N GLY A 115 3.74 9.11 -11.08
CA GLY A 115 3.30 9.09 -9.69
C GLY A 115 4.44 9.18 -8.68
N ALA A 116 5.60 8.60 -8.96
CA ALA A 116 6.79 8.82 -8.14
C ALA A 116 7.27 10.29 -8.24
N VAL A 117 7.35 10.86 -9.44
CA VAL A 117 7.81 12.24 -9.61
C VAL A 117 6.85 13.25 -8.97
N THR A 118 5.56 13.17 -9.29
CA THR A 118 4.56 14.16 -8.84
C THR A 118 4.01 13.85 -7.46
N GLY A 119 3.92 12.58 -7.07
CA GLY A 119 3.40 12.16 -5.77
C GLY A 119 4.46 12.09 -4.68
N THR A 120 5.74 11.92 -5.01
CA THR A 120 6.81 11.84 -4.01
C THR A 120 7.89 12.89 -4.20
N LEU A 121 8.63 12.88 -5.32
CA LEU A 121 9.83 13.71 -5.47
C LEU A 121 9.54 15.22 -5.36
N PHE A 122 8.53 15.73 -6.08
CA PHE A 122 8.19 17.15 -6.02
C PHE A 122 7.65 17.56 -4.64
N PRO A 123 6.63 16.89 -4.05
CA PRO A 123 6.15 17.25 -2.72
C PRO A 123 7.25 17.16 -1.66
N GLN A 124 8.11 16.13 -1.69
CA GLN A 124 9.21 15.98 -0.73
C GLN A 124 10.25 17.10 -0.88
N THR A 125 10.59 17.48 -2.12
CA THR A 125 11.53 18.59 -2.38
C THR A 125 10.95 19.92 -1.90
N LEU A 126 9.69 20.20 -2.19
CA LEU A 126 9.01 21.43 -1.76
C LEU A 126 8.87 21.48 -0.22
N ALA A 127 8.54 20.35 0.41
CA ALA A 127 8.47 20.26 1.87
C ALA A 127 9.85 20.54 2.51
N ALA A 128 10.93 20.00 1.94
CA ALA A 128 12.29 20.26 2.41
C ALA A 128 12.68 21.74 2.28
N ILE A 129 12.27 22.42 1.20
CA ILE A 129 12.50 23.86 1.01
C ILE A 129 11.70 24.70 2.02
N ASN A 130 10.41 24.41 2.20
CA ASN A 130 9.51 25.21 3.06
C ASN A 130 9.98 25.25 4.53
N ILE A 131 10.61 24.18 5.02
CA ILE A 131 11.15 24.15 6.40
C ILE A 131 12.18 25.26 6.65
N PHE A 132 12.94 25.67 5.64
CA PHE A 132 13.90 26.77 5.76
C PHE A 132 13.25 28.14 5.96
N GLU A 133 11.97 28.32 5.61
CA GLU A 133 11.28 29.61 5.78
C GLU A 133 11.00 29.91 7.26
N PHE A 134 10.67 28.89 8.06
CA PHE A 134 10.24 29.07 9.46
C PHE A 134 11.20 28.45 10.50
N LYS A 135 12.02 27.48 10.09
CA LYS A 135 12.82 26.63 10.98
C LYS A 135 14.18 26.30 10.38
N VAL A 136 15.03 27.32 10.28
CA VAL A 136 16.34 27.25 9.61
C VAL A 136 17.23 26.16 10.20
N PHE A 137 17.26 26.01 11.52
CA PHE A 137 18.10 24.99 12.17
C PHE A 137 17.65 23.57 11.78
N GLU A 138 16.36 23.28 11.88
CA GLU A 138 15.77 22.01 11.49
C GLU A 138 15.94 21.74 9.99
N GLY A 139 15.83 22.78 9.16
CA GLY A 139 16.12 22.72 7.73
C GLY A 139 17.56 22.29 7.45
N ILE A 140 18.54 22.89 8.13
CA ILE A 140 19.96 22.51 8.01
C ILE A 140 20.17 21.06 8.43
N VAL A 141 19.61 20.65 9.57
CA VAL A 141 19.71 19.27 10.06
C VAL A 141 19.10 18.29 9.06
N MET A 142 17.92 18.60 8.52
CA MET A 142 17.25 17.78 7.51
C MET A 142 18.06 17.69 6.22
N LEU A 143 18.61 18.80 5.74
CA LEU A 143 19.42 18.83 4.52
C LEU A 143 20.71 18.03 4.70
N LEU A 144 21.42 18.20 5.82
CA LEU A 144 22.62 17.42 6.14
C LEU A 144 22.29 15.92 6.27
N GLY A 145 21.20 15.58 6.96
CA GLY A 145 20.73 14.20 7.07
C GLY A 145 20.40 13.58 5.71
N THR A 146 19.70 14.32 4.85
CA THR A 146 19.32 13.86 3.50
C THR A 146 20.55 13.68 2.61
N VAL A 147 21.43 14.68 2.53
CA VAL A 147 22.64 14.62 1.70
C VAL A 147 23.58 13.51 2.18
N SER A 148 23.80 13.38 3.49
CA SER A 148 24.65 12.32 4.04
C SER A 148 24.07 10.92 3.81
N THR A 149 22.75 10.77 3.92
CA THR A 149 22.03 9.51 3.60
C THR A 149 22.14 9.16 2.13
N LEU A 150 21.98 10.13 1.22
CA LEU A 150 22.18 9.91 -0.21
C LEU A 150 23.62 9.49 -0.52
N ILE A 151 24.62 10.14 0.10
CA ILE A 151 26.03 9.77 -0.06
C ILE A 151 26.31 8.35 0.47
N TYR A 152 25.65 7.94 1.56
CA TYR A 152 25.75 6.58 2.08
C TYR A 152 25.27 5.54 1.04
N PHE A 153 24.10 5.77 0.42
CA PHE A 153 23.51 4.87 -0.58
C PHE A 153 24.07 5.01 -1.98
N GLN A 154 24.69 6.14 -2.31
CA GLN A 154 25.31 6.35 -3.61
C GLN A 154 26.46 5.37 -3.74
N PHE A 155 26.31 4.40 -4.65
CA PHE A 155 27.37 3.49 -5.08
C PHE A 155 28.43 4.25 -5.89
N SER A 156 29.09 5.24 -5.27
CA SER A 156 30.32 5.85 -5.79
C SER A 156 31.48 4.89 -5.52
N ALA A 157 31.40 3.71 -6.13
CA ALA A 157 32.50 2.77 -6.25
C ALA A 157 33.16 3.05 -7.62
N ARG A 158 33.93 4.13 -7.68
CA ARG A 158 34.88 4.30 -8.77
C ARG A 158 35.97 3.25 -8.54
N ARG A 159 36.13 2.32 -9.48
CA ARG A 159 37.32 1.46 -9.51
C ARG A 159 38.50 2.36 -9.87
N ASP A 160 39.46 2.43 -8.97
CA ASP A 160 40.78 3.00 -9.25
C ASP A 160 41.54 2.00 -10.14
N ASP A 161 42.51 2.48 -10.93
CA ASP A 161 43.27 1.67 -11.89
C ASP A 161 44.06 0.51 -11.21
N ASP A 162 44.23 0.58 -9.88
CA ASP A 162 44.87 -0.43 -9.01
C ASP A 162 43.90 -1.49 -8.42
N GLY A 163 42.62 -1.49 -8.79
CA GLY A 163 41.65 -2.50 -8.31
C GLY A 163 41.27 -2.39 -6.82
N GLN A 164 41.81 -1.43 -6.09
CA GLN A 164 41.48 -1.13 -4.68
C GLN A 164 40.36 -0.07 -4.62
N TYR A 165 39.30 -0.34 -3.86
CA TYR A 165 38.21 0.61 -3.64
C TYR A 165 38.65 1.73 -2.69
N ARG A 166 39.21 2.82 -3.22
CA ARG A 166 39.53 4.02 -2.41
C ARG A 166 38.41 5.04 -2.48
N ARG A 167 37.53 5.04 -1.46
CA ARG A 167 36.68 6.21 -1.18
C ARG A 167 37.52 7.27 -0.46
N ASN A 168 37.44 8.53 -0.92
CA ASN A 168 38.08 9.67 -0.26
C ASN A 168 37.62 9.73 1.22
N PRO A 169 38.52 9.91 2.21
CA PRO A 169 38.21 9.88 3.64
C PRO A 169 37.03 10.79 4.04
N ILE A 170 36.85 11.93 3.37
CA ILE A 170 35.73 12.85 3.62
C ILE A 170 34.38 12.18 3.29
N PHE A 171 34.30 11.44 2.18
CA PHE A 171 33.09 10.72 1.79
C PHE A 171 32.78 9.57 2.74
N ASN A 172 33.80 8.93 3.32
CA ASN A 172 33.60 7.87 4.31
C ASN A 172 33.00 8.42 5.61
N PHE A 173 33.48 9.59 6.06
CA PHE A 173 32.92 10.27 7.24
C PHE A 173 31.48 10.74 7.01
N ILE A 174 31.18 11.37 5.88
CA ILE A 174 29.81 11.80 5.56
C ILE A 174 28.87 10.59 5.42
N ALA A 175 29.32 9.48 4.81
CA ALA A 175 28.53 8.26 4.75
C ALA A 175 28.29 7.62 6.13
N PHE A 176 29.22 7.77 7.09
CA PHE A 176 29.01 7.35 8.47
C PHE A 176 27.89 8.15 9.13
N ILE A 177 27.86 9.47 8.96
CA ILE A 177 26.76 10.32 9.45
C ILE A 177 25.43 9.84 8.85
N GLY A 178 25.38 9.61 7.52
CA GLY A 178 24.19 9.10 6.85
C GLY A 178 23.72 7.75 7.42
N ARG A 179 24.66 6.83 7.72
CA ARG A 179 24.35 5.55 8.37
C ARG A 179 23.70 5.72 9.74
N VAL A 180 24.18 6.66 10.55
CA VAL A 180 23.58 6.96 11.86
C VAL A 180 22.15 7.50 11.68
N PHE A 181 21.92 8.42 10.74
CA PHE A 181 20.58 8.93 10.41
C PHE A 181 19.63 7.81 9.99
N ILE A 182 20.08 6.89 9.13
CA ILE A 182 19.30 5.72 8.71
C ILE A 182 18.97 4.83 9.91
N ALA A 183 19.93 4.53 10.77
CA ALA A 183 19.73 3.70 11.96
C ALA A 183 18.70 4.32 12.92
N ILE A 184 18.78 5.64 13.16
CA ILE A 184 17.80 6.39 13.96
C ILE A 184 16.41 6.32 13.30
N THR A 185 16.34 6.57 11.99
CA THR A 185 15.06 6.57 11.26
C THR A 185 14.40 5.20 11.29
N PHE A 186 15.14 4.12 11.04
CA PHE A 186 14.60 2.77 11.18
C PHE A 186 14.21 2.44 12.62
N GLY A 187 14.96 2.91 13.61
CA GLY A 187 14.60 2.78 15.03
C GLY A 187 13.26 3.44 15.35
N VAL A 188 13.04 4.67 14.87
CA VAL A 188 11.78 5.40 15.04
C VAL A 188 10.63 4.72 14.30
N LEU A 189 10.84 4.30 13.05
CA LEU A 189 9.83 3.58 12.27
C LEU A 189 9.45 2.25 12.93
N PHE A 190 10.43 1.48 13.41
CA PHE A 190 10.20 0.23 14.14
C PHE A 190 9.42 0.47 15.44
N ALA A 191 9.83 1.45 16.24
CA ALA A 191 9.12 1.82 17.47
C ALA A 191 7.68 2.29 17.18
N GLY A 192 7.49 3.05 16.10
CA GLY A 192 6.17 3.50 15.65
C GLY A 192 5.26 2.34 15.23
N VAL A 193 5.77 1.43 14.39
CA VAL A 193 5.02 0.23 13.96
C VAL A 193 4.72 -0.68 15.15
N TYR A 194 5.69 -0.89 16.04
CA TYR A 194 5.52 -1.69 17.25
C TYR A 194 4.47 -1.08 18.19
N SER A 195 4.54 0.23 18.44
CA SER A 195 3.57 0.96 19.26
C SER A 195 2.16 0.90 18.66
N ALA A 196 2.03 1.09 17.34
CA ALA A 196 0.76 0.97 16.64
C ALA A 196 0.20 -0.46 16.74
N ALA A 197 1.04 -1.48 16.56
CA ALA A 197 0.64 -2.88 16.69
C ALA A 197 0.19 -3.24 18.12
N LEU A 198 0.94 -2.78 19.14
CA LEU A 198 0.55 -2.96 20.53
C LEU A 198 -0.75 -2.22 20.86
N THR A 199 -0.90 -0.98 20.40
CA THR A 199 -2.12 -0.19 20.60
C THR A 199 -3.32 -0.91 19.97
N ALA A 200 -3.19 -1.36 18.72
CA ALA A 200 -4.23 -2.15 18.05
C ALA A 200 -4.57 -3.44 18.80
N LEU A 201 -3.56 -4.14 19.35
CA LEU A 201 -3.78 -5.34 20.17
C LEU A 201 -4.54 -5.03 21.46
N ILE A 202 -4.13 -3.97 22.18
CA ILE A 202 -4.81 -3.51 23.40
C ILE A 202 -6.26 -3.16 23.09
N GLU A 203 -6.53 -2.40 22.03
CA GLU A 203 -7.89 -2.07 21.59
C GLU A 203 -8.72 -3.32 21.28
N ARG A 204 -8.14 -4.35 20.64
CA ARG A 204 -8.86 -5.60 20.37
C ARG A 204 -9.17 -6.39 21.65
N ILE A 205 -8.26 -6.42 22.62
CA ILE A 205 -8.48 -7.06 23.92
C ILE A 205 -9.54 -6.31 24.73
N ASP A 206 -9.46 -4.97 24.77
CA ASP A 206 -10.43 -4.11 25.44
C ASP A 206 -11.82 -4.24 24.82
N PHE A 207 -11.90 -4.29 23.49
CA PHE A 207 -13.14 -4.55 22.76
C PHE A 207 -13.76 -5.91 23.13
N ILE A 208 -12.95 -6.98 23.19
CA ILE A 208 -13.42 -8.32 23.62
C ILE A 208 -13.95 -8.26 25.06
N SER A 209 -13.21 -7.61 25.98
CA SER A 209 -13.62 -7.46 27.37
C SER A 209 -14.96 -6.73 27.50
N THR A 210 -15.06 -5.55 26.89
CA THR A 210 -16.26 -4.69 26.90
C THR A 210 -17.46 -5.35 26.23
N PHE A 211 -17.25 -6.07 25.14
CA PHE A 211 -18.34 -6.80 24.47
C PHE A 211 -18.84 -7.97 25.32
N THR A 212 -17.95 -8.70 26.01
CA THR A 212 -18.37 -9.79 26.91
C THR A 212 -19.11 -9.29 28.14
N SER A 213 -18.76 -8.12 28.69
CA SER A 213 -19.51 -7.52 29.81
C SER A 213 -20.90 -7.09 29.37
N THR A 214 -21.01 -6.48 28.18
CA THR A 214 -22.29 -6.09 27.57
C THR A 214 -23.19 -7.31 27.31
N LEU A 215 -22.62 -8.43 26.86
CA LEU A 215 -23.36 -9.68 26.71
C LEU A 215 -23.86 -10.23 28.04
N LYS A 216 -23.05 -10.17 29.10
CA LYS A 216 -23.43 -10.65 30.44
C LYS A 216 -24.58 -9.84 31.01
N THR A 217 -24.54 -8.52 30.92
CA THR A 217 -25.62 -7.65 31.42
C THR A 217 -26.92 -7.80 30.63
N LEU A 218 -26.84 -8.19 29.36
CA LEU A 218 -28.02 -8.49 28.54
C LEU A 218 -28.66 -9.85 28.87
N TRP A 219 -27.87 -10.84 29.29
CA TRP A 219 -28.32 -12.21 29.55
C TRP A 219 -28.63 -12.52 31.02
N LEU A 220 -28.01 -11.81 31.96
CA LEU A 220 -28.23 -11.94 33.40
C LEU A 220 -28.71 -10.58 33.93
N PRO A 221 -30.02 -10.35 34.04
CA PRO A 221 -30.56 -9.15 34.68
C PRO A 221 -30.21 -9.09 36.18
#